data_AF-A0A841TYB9-F1
#
_entry.id   AF-A0A841TYB9-F1
#
_cell.length_a   1.000
_cell.length_b   1.000
_cell.length_c   1.000
_cell.angle_alpha   90.00
_cell.angle_beta   90.00
_cell.angle_gamma   90.00
#
_symmetry.space_group_name_H-M   'P 1'
#
loop_
_entity.id
_entity.type
_entity.pdbx_description
1 polymer ?
#
loop_
_entity_poly.entity_id
_entity_poly.type
_entity_poly.pdbx_seq_one_letter_code
_entity_poly.pdbx_strand_id
1 'polypeptide(L)'
;MFKRFLGVAAALLLISAATLIYRPWHSDAETNSATPGSTDDPIVTKSYVDQKLAEIQGGTGAGSAAASKLEVVTVPAGKKIIVQDGGELIVRSGKAVAYSTDANGLSDMTDGLDIAPGKPVAANHLILFPRGGRGVQPDPNQKNGLIVLVRGSYQLQ
;
A
#
# COMPACT_ATOMS: atom_id res chain seq x y z
N MET A 1 44.65 -4.54 -67.13
CA MET A 1 43.96 -5.05 -65.93
C MET A 1 44.09 -4.12 -64.71
N PHE A 2 45.26 -3.48 -64.50
CA PHE A 2 45.56 -2.62 -63.35
C PHE A 2 44.69 -1.35 -63.21
N LYS A 3 44.35 -0.66 -64.31
CA LYS A 3 43.52 0.57 -64.28
C LYS A 3 42.09 0.35 -63.75
N ARG A 4 41.54 -0.86 -63.92
CA ARG A 4 40.22 -1.23 -63.41
C ARG A 4 40.25 -1.51 -61.90
N PHE A 5 41.34 -2.07 -61.40
CA PHE A 5 41.57 -2.27 -59.97
C PHE A 5 41.74 -0.94 -59.21
N LEU A 6 42.47 0.02 -59.80
CA LEU A 6 42.70 1.33 -59.17
C LEU A 6 41.39 2.14 -59.06
N GLY A 7 40.51 2.07 -60.08
CA GLY A 7 39.20 2.71 -60.04
C GLY A 7 38.28 2.13 -58.97
N VAL A 8 38.31 0.81 -58.77
CA VAL A 8 37.51 0.13 -57.73
C VAL A 8 38.02 0.48 -56.33
N ALA A 9 39.34 0.54 -56.13
CA ALA A 9 39.93 0.96 -54.86
C ALA A 9 39.57 2.41 -54.50
N ALA A 10 39.61 3.33 -55.46
CA ALA A 10 39.22 4.72 -55.25
C ALA A 10 37.73 4.87 -54.91
N ALA A 11 36.86 4.11 -55.57
CA ALA A 11 35.42 4.11 -55.28
C ALA A 11 35.12 3.61 -53.86
N LEU A 12 35.79 2.55 -53.41
CA LEU A 12 35.65 2.03 -52.04
C LEU A 12 36.12 3.03 -50.99
N LEU A 13 37.20 3.77 -51.28
CA LEU A 13 37.72 4.82 -50.39
C LEU A 13 36.77 6.03 -50.30
N LEU A 14 36.10 6.38 -51.40
CA LEU A 14 35.11 7.46 -51.41
C LEU A 14 33.83 7.06 -50.68
N ILE A 15 33.40 5.80 -50.81
CA ILE A 15 32.23 5.29 -50.08
C ILE A 15 32.51 5.21 -48.58
N SER A 16 33.71 4.79 -48.16
CA SER A 16 34.09 4.78 -46.74
C SER A 16 34.28 6.19 -46.15
N ALA A 17 34.78 7.14 -46.95
CA ALA A 17 34.84 8.54 -46.55
C ALA A 17 33.43 9.15 -46.42
N ALA A 18 32.52 8.84 -47.34
CA ALA A 18 31.14 9.31 -47.31
C ALA A 18 30.36 8.78 -46.09
N THR A 19 30.59 7.53 -45.66
CA THR A 19 29.95 6.98 -44.46
C THR A 19 30.50 7.55 -43.16
N LEU A 20 31.75 8.03 -43.13
CA LEU A 20 32.30 8.77 -41.99
C LEU A 20 31.73 10.19 -41.89
N ILE A 21 31.48 10.85 -43.03
CA ILE A 21 30.91 12.21 -43.10
C ILE A 21 29.39 12.18 -42.84
N TYR A 22 28.70 11.11 -43.23
CA TYR A 22 27.26 10.93 -43.02
C TYR A 22 26.91 10.27 -41.68
N ARG A 23 27.85 10.18 -40.73
CA ARG A 23 27.49 9.84 -39.35
C ARG A 23 26.62 10.98 -38.80
N PRO A 24 25.31 10.76 -38.54
CA PRO A 24 24.57 11.73 -37.77
C PRO A 24 25.25 11.73 -36.40
N TRP A 25 25.55 12.91 -35.88
CA TRP A 25 25.94 13.09 -34.49
C TRP A 25 24.83 12.51 -33.63
N HIS A 26 24.92 11.23 -33.29
CA HIS A 26 24.17 10.66 -32.20
C HIS A 26 24.92 11.12 -30.96
N SER A 27 24.47 12.25 -30.42
CA SER A 27 24.69 12.55 -29.01
C SER A 27 24.11 11.37 -28.25
N ASP A 28 24.97 10.54 -27.68
CA ASP A 28 24.54 9.61 -26.65
C ASP A 28 23.85 10.47 -25.59
N ALA A 29 22.53 10.37 -25.50
CA ALA A 29 21.80 10.99 -24.41
C ALA A 29 22.29 10.27 -23.14
N GLU A 30 23.22 10.89 -22.43
CA GLU A 30 23.61 10.47 -21.09
C GLU A 30 22.31 10.30 -20.31
N THR A 31 22.02 9.05 -19.95
CA THR A 31 20.94 8.75 -19.05
C THR A 31 21.40 9.30 -17.71
N ASN A 32 21.00 10.54 -17.41
CA ASN A 32 21.21 11.25 -16.14
C ASN A 32 20.60 10.43 -15.00
N SER A 33 21.30 9.38 -14.63
CA SER A 33 21.07 8.61 -13.43
C SER A 33 21.83 9.36 -12.36
N ALA A 34 21.10 10.18 -11.61
CA ALA A 34 21.57 10.80 -10.38
C ALA A 34 22.02 9.68 -9.43
N THR A 35 23.26 9.26 -9.62
CA THR A 35 23.90 8.23 -8.82
C THR A 35 24.31 8.94 -7.54
N PRO A 36 23.87 8.48 -6.37
CA PRO A 36 24.20 9.16 -5.11
C PRO A 36 25.71 9.39 -4.99
N GLY A 37 26.11 10.64 -4.77
CA GLY A 37 27.51 11.07 -4.72
C GLY A 37 28.18 11.37 -6.07
N SER A 38 27.45 11.39 -7.20
CA SER A 38 27.98 11.88 -8.48
C SER A 38 28.05 13.42 -8.53
N THR A 39 28.70 13.95 -9.57
CA THR A 39 28.73 15.40 -9.84
C THR A 39 27.36 15.99 -10.15
N ASP A 40 26.40 15.16 -10.54
CA ASP A 40 25.02 15.55 -10.85
C ASP A 40 24.07 15.35 -9.66
N ASP A 41 24.58 14.89 -8.51
CA ASP A 41 23.78 14.72 -7.30
C ASP A 41 23.51 16.08 -6.62
N PRO A 42 22.24 16.48 -6.44
CA PRO A 42 21.91 17.76 -5.80
C PRO A 42 22.38 17.80 -4.35
N ILE A 43 23.12 18.85 -4.01
CA ILE A 43 23.51 19.12 -2.63
C ILE A 43 22.32 19.68 -1.85
N VAL A 44 21.97 19.02 -0.73
CA VAL A 44 20.96 19.51 0.22
C VAL A 44 21.59 19.80 1.59
N THR A 45 21.05 20.79 2.30
CA THR A 45 21.57 21.16 3.63
C THR A 45 21.11 20.18 4.71
N LYS A 46 21.93 20.01 5.76
CA LYS A 46 21.57 19.15 6.91
C LYS A 46 20.21 19.54 7.49
N SER A 47 19.93 20.84 7.65
CA SER A 47 18.65 21.32 8.18
C SER A 47 17.46 20.95 7.30
N TYR A 48 17.63 20.91 5.96
CA TYR A 48 16.58 20.47 5.05
C TYR A 48 16.29 18.98 5.21
N VAL A 49 17.33 18.15 5.31
CA VAL A 49 17.19 16.71 5.55
C VAL A 49 16.56 16.45 6.92
N ASP A 50 17.05 17.12 7.97
CA ASP A 50 16.51 17.00 9.32
C ASP A 50 15.05 17.47 9.39
N GLN A 51 14.69 18.56 8.69
CA GLN A 51 13.31 19.03 8.58
C GLN A 51 12.43 17.99 7.89
N LYS A 52 12.87 17.42 6.76
CA LYS A 52 12.11 16.37 6.06
C LYS A 52 12.00 15.09 6.88
N LEU A 53 13.05 14.73 7.61
CA LEU A 53 13.02 13.60 8.52
C LEU A 53 12.07 13.86 9.70
N ALA A 54 12.04 15.08 10.24
CA ALA A 54 11.11 15.48 11.28
C ALA A 54 9.66 15.54 10.77
N GLU A 55 9.42 15.95 9.51
CA GLU A 55 8.10 15.86 8.87
C GLU A 55 7.63 14.39 8.74
N ILE A 56 8.55 13.46 8.47
CA ILE A 56 8.29 12.02 8.38
C ILE A 56 8.11 11.37 9.76
N GLN A 57 8.98 11.69 10.73
CA GLN A 57 8.97 11.13 12.08
C GLN A 57 7.89 11.77 12.98
N GLY A 58 7.48 13.00 12.68
CA GLY A 58 6.51 13.81 13.41
C GLY A 58 5.04 13.56 13.07
N GLY A 59 4.73 12.58 12.21
CA GLY A 59 3.38 12.02 12.13
C GLY A 59 2.28 12.90 11.52
N THR A 60 2.60 13.87 10.67
CA THR A 60 1.59 14.54 9.82
C THR A 60 2.15 14.89 8.43
N GLY A 61 2.70 13.90 7.75
CA GLY A 61 2.79 13.93 6.29
C GLY A 61 1.43 13.53 5.71
N ALA A 62 0.82 14.42 4.92
CA ALA A 62 -0.38 14.12 4.14
C ALA A 62 -0.12 12.89 3.24
N GLY A 63 -0.60 11.75 3.70
CA GLY A 63 -0.22 10.43 3.21
C GLY A 63 -0.51 9.42 4.31
N SER A 64 -1.81 9.27 4.64
CA SER A 64 -2.34 8.26 5.56
C SER A 64 -2.03 6.85 5.06
N ALA A 65 -0.79 6.45 5.23
CA ALA A 65 -0.30 5.08 5.17
C ALA A 65 0.42 4.78 6.49
N ALA A 66 -0.20 5.18 7.61
CA ALA A 66 -0.11 4.35 8.79
C ALA A 66 -0.64 2.99 8.35
N ALA A 67 0.26 2.08 7.96
CA ALA A 67 -0.09 0.71 7.65
C ALA A 67 -0.91 0.21 8.84
N SER A 68 -2.23 0.11 8.65
CA SER A 68 -3.16 -0.15 9.73
C SER A 68 -2.77 -1.46 10.38
N LYS A 69 -2.06 -1.36 11.51
CA LYS A 69 -1.54 -2.50 12.25
C LYS A 69 -2.73 -3.30 12.75
N LEU A 70 -2.61 -4.63 12.76
CA LEU A 70 -3.57 -5.46 13.47
C LEU A 70 -3.33 -5.28 14.98
N GLU A 71 -4.31 -4.70 15.65
CA GLU A 71 -4.32 -4.50 17.09
C GLU A 71 -5.11 -5.60 17.77
N VAL A 72 -4.58 -6.12 18.88
CA VAL A 72 -5.31 -7.05 19.75
C VAL A 72 -6.15 -6.21 20.71
N VAL A 73 -7.47 -6.35 20.64
CA VAL A 73 -8.40 -5.60 21.48
C VAL A 73 -9.23 -6.56 22.31
N THR A 74 -9.33 -6.29 23.61
CA THR A 74 -10.26 -6.98 24.51
C THR A 74 -11.57 -6.20 24.57
N VAL A 75 -12.68 -6.86 24.26
CA VAL A 75 -14.03 -6.29 24.38
C VAL A 75 -14.69 -6.89 25.62
N PRO A 76 -14.86 -6.14 26.73
CA PRO A 76 -15.47 -6.69 27.93
C PRO A 76 -16.91 -7.15 27.71
N ALA A 77 -17.40 -8.06 28.58
CA ALA A 77 -18.80 -8.45 28.58
C ALA A 77 -19.72 -7.21 28.72
N GLY A 78 -20.80 -7.17 27.94
CA GLY A 78 -21.73 -6.03 27.92
C GLY A 78 -21.24 -4.79 27.16
N LYS A 79 -20.03 -4.81 26.60
CA LYS A 79 -19.50 -3.77 25.70
C LYS A 79 -19.56 -4.23 24.25
N LYS A 80 -19.56 -3.28 23.32
CA LYS A 80 -19.45 -3.54 21.88
C LYS A 80 -18.25 -2.80 21.30
N ILE A 81 -17.66 -3.37 20.26
CA ILE A 81 -16.64 -2.70 19.46
C ILE A 81 -17.26 -2.28 18.13
N ILE A 82 -17.25 -0.99 17.85
CA ILE A 82 -17.72 -0.40 16.60
C ILE A 82 -16.51 -0.08 15.73
N VAL A 83 -16.45 -0.69 14.56
CA VAL A 83 -15.38 -0.47 13.59
C VAL A 83 -15.81 0.61 12.62
N GLN A 84 -14.90 1.52 12.28
CA GLN A 84 -15.16 2.61 11.34
C GLN A 84 -15.05 2.11 9.89
N ASP A 85 -15.38 2.99 8.95
CA ASP A 85 -15.31 2.73 7.51
C ASP A 85 -13.93 2.26 7.06
N GLY A 86 -13.91 1.22 6.21
CA GLY A 86 -12.70 0.59 5.71
C GLY A 86 -11.95 -0.27 6.73
N GLY A 87 -12.48 -0.42 7.95
CA GLY A 87 -11.87 -1.27 8.97
C GLY A 87 -12.15 -2.76 8.77
N GLU A 88 -11.36 -3.58 9.47
CA GLU A 88 -11.47 -5.04 9.45
C GLU A 88 -11.41 -5.58 10.88
N LEU A 89 -12.12 -6.68 11.15
CA LEU A 89 -12.12 -7.34 12.45
C LEU A 89 -12.07 -8.85 12.31
N ILE A 90 -11.33 -9.51 13.20
CA ILE A 90 -11.32 -10.97 13.36
C ILE A 90 -11.60 -11.30 14.81
N VAL A 91 -12.62 -12.12 15.06
CA VAL A 91 -12.89 -12.66 16.40
C VAL A 91 -11.92 -13.80 16.69
N ARG A 92 -11.09 -13.66 17.72
CA ARG A 92 -10.07 -14.66 18.10
C ARG A 92 -10.44 -15.50 19.32
N SER A 93 -11.26 -14.96 20.21
CA SER A 93 -11.75 -15.67 21.39
C SER A 93 -13.09 -15.11 21.86
N GLY A 94 -13.90 -15.97 22.48
CA GLY A 94 -15.27 -15.67 22.91
C GLY A 94 -16.31 -15.91 21.81
N LYS A 95 -17.59 -15.79 22.17
CA LYS A 95 -18.72 -15.91 21.22
C LYS A 95 -19.18 -14.54 20.77
N ALA A 96 -18.92 -14.15 19.53
CA ALA A 96 -19.32 -12.83 19.04
C ALA A 96 -20.71 -12.87 18.38
N VAL A 97 -21.43 -11.77 18.51
CA VAL A 97 -22.69 -11.50 17.83
C VAL A 97 -22.56 -10.21 17.04
N ALA A 98 -23.11 -10.20 15.82
CA ALA A 98 -23.08 -9.05 14.94
C ALA A 98 -23.93 -7.91 15.50
N TYR A 99 -23.37 -6.70 15.48
CA TYR A 99 -24.06 -5.46 15.85
C TYR A 99 -24.15 -4.53 14.65
N SER A 100 -25.37 -4.07 14.37
CA SER A 100 -25.64 -2.95 13.46
C SER A 100 -26.86 -2.18 13.97
N THR A 101 -26.93 -0.89 13.66
CA THR A 101 -28.14 -0.07 13.86
C THR A 101 -29.07 -0.08 12.65
N ASP A 102 -28.61 -0.55 11.49
CA ASP A 102 -29.41 -0.70 10.27
C ASP A 102 -29.75 -2.17 9.98
N ALA A 103 -30.55 -2.41 8.93
CA ALA A 103 -30.97 -3.75 8.54
C ALA A 103 -29.85 -4.58 7.87
N ASN A 104 -28.71 -3.96 7.55
CA ASN A 104 -27.62 -4.63 6.85
C ASN A 104 -26.70 -5.34 7.85
N GLY A 105 -26.11 -6.45 7.42
CA GLY A 105 -25.21 -7.24 8.24
C GLY A 105 -23.74 -6.80 8.20
N LEU A 106 -22.90 -7.73 8.64
CA LEU A 106 -21.44 -7.66 8.54
C LEU A 106 -20.99 -8.49 7.34
N SER A 107 -20.10 -7.93 6.52
CA SER A 107 -19.57 -8.62 5.36
C SER A 107 -18.48 -9.61 5.77
N ASP A 108 -18.80 -10.90 5.75
CA ASP A 108 -17.87 -11.99 6.00
C ASP A 108 -17.14 -12.36 4.70
N MET A 109 -15.84 -12.07 4.63
CA MET A 109 -15.01 -12.34 3.47
C MET A 109 -14.44 -13.77 3.45
N THR A 110 -14.65 -14.53 4.51
CA THR A 110 -14.23 -15.94 4.60
C THR A 110 -15.31 -16.86 4.05
N ASP A 111 -16.57 -16.70 4.50
CA ASP A 111 -17.70 -17.51 4.03
C ASP A 111 -18.50 -16.85 2.89
N GLY A 112 -18.26 -15.57 2.60
CA GLY A 112 -18.97 -14.82 1.55
C GLY A 112 -20.42 -14.50 1.92
N LEU A 113 -20.71 -14.26 3.20
CA LEU A 113 -22.05 -14.04 3.73
C LEU A 113 -22.23 -12.63 4.30
N ASP A 114 -23.46 -12.12 4.26
CA ASP A 114 -23.85 -10.94 5.05
C ASP A 114 -24.44 -11.42 6.39
N ILE A 115 -23.67 -11.27 7.47
CA ILE A 115 -24.08 -11.71 8.81
C ILE A 115 -25.08 -10.71 9.39
N ALA A 116 -26.37 -11.07 9.37
CA ALA A 116 -27.43 -10.20 9.87
C ALA A 116 -27.23 -9.79 11.35
N PRO A 117 -27.73 -8.62 11.77
CA PRO A 117 -27.62 -8.16 13.15
C PRO A 117 -28.20 -9.18 14.14
N GLY A 118 -27.52 -9.38 15.26
CA GLY A 118 -27.91 -10.37 16.28
C GLY A 118 -27.55 -11.82 15.94
N LYS A 119 -26.95 -12.09 14.77
CA LYS A 119 -26.46 -13.43 14.40
C LYS A 119 -25.03 -13.67 14.88
N PRO A 120 -24.65 -14.93 15.14
CA PRO A 120 -23.30 -15.26 15.56
C PRO A 120 -22.29 -14.92 14.46
N VAL A 121 -21.15 -14.39 14.88
CA VAL A 121 -19.99 -14.17 14.01
C VAL A 121 -18.99 -15.29 14.27
N ALA A 122 -18.62 -16.01 13.22
CA ALA A 122 -17.68 -17.11 13.32
C ALA A 122 -16.29 -16.62 13.74
N ALA A 123 -15.59 -17.42 14.54
CA ALA A 123 -14.22 -17.13 14.94
C ALA A 123 -13.28 -17.28 13.74
N ASN A 124 -12.24 -16.45 13.69
CA ASN A 124 -11.19 -16.47 12.66
C ASN A 124 -11.63 -16.05 11.26
N HIS A 125 -12.85 -15.53 11.10
CA HIS A 125 -13.32 -15.00 9.82
C HIS A 125 -12.89 -13.55 9.68
N LEU A 126 -12.56 -13.15 8.45
CA LEU A 126 -12.26 -11.77 8.12
C LEU A 126 -13.56 -11.01 7.90
N ILE A 127 -13.88 -10.14 8.84
CA ILE A 127 -15.06 -9.27 8.74
C ILE A 127 -14.63 -7.91 8.20
N LEU A 128 -15.16 -7.55 7.04
CA LEU A 128 -14.93 -6.25 6.41
C LEU A 128 -16.05 -5.28 6.80
N PHE A 129 -15.69 -4.03 7.09
CA PHE A 129 -16.63 -2.95 7.40
C PHE A 129 -16.54 -1.88 6.31
N PRO A 130 -17.30 -2.00 5.19
CA PRO A 130 -17.29 -1.00 4.12
C PRO A 130 -17.72 0.39 4.59
N ARG A 131 -18.53 0.46 5.65
CA ARG A 131 -19.00 1.69 6.29
C ARG A 131 -18.95 1.53 7.80
N GLY A 132 -18.73 2.62 8.52
CA GLY A 132 -18.71 2.65 9.97
C GLY A 132 -20.10 2.46 10.61
N GLY A 133 -20.10 2.37 11.95
CA GLY A 133 -21.33 2.24 12.75
C GLY A 133 -21.77 0.80 13.01
N ARG A 134 -21.03 -0.19 12.48
CA ARG A 134 -21.26 -1.61 12.71
C ARG A 134 -20.13 -2.22 13.52
N GLY A 135 -20.37 -3.38 14.09
CA GLY A 135 -19.43 -3.95 15.03
C GLY A 135 -19.77 -5.35 15.48
N VAL A 136 -19.06 -5.79 16.51
CA VAL A 136 -19.37 -7.04 17.20
C VAL A 136 -19.49 -6.78 18.70
N GLN A 137 -20.26 -7.62 19.36
CA GLN A 137 -20.37 -7.63 20.81
C GLN A 137 -20.32 -9.08 21.32
N PRO A 138 -19.91 -9.31 22.58
CA PRO A 138 -20.07 -10.60 23.21
C PRO A 138 -21.56 -11.03 23.17
N ASP A 139 -21.81 -12.30 22.81
CA ASP A 139 -23.09 -12.99 23.04
C ASP A 139 -23.61 -12.66 24.46
N PRO A 140 -24.86 -12.16 24.59
CA PRO A 140 -25.44 -11.77 25.86
C PRO A 140 -25.46 -12.87 26.93
N ASN A 141 -25.43 -14.14 26.53
CA ASN A 141 -25.45 -15.28 27.45
C ASN A 141 -24.07 -15.63 28.01
N GLN A 142 -23.01 -15.00 27.51
CA GLN A 142 -21.66 -15.26 27.97
C GLN A 142 -21.23 -14.26 29.04
N LYS A 143 -20.45 -14.72 30.02
CA LYS A 143 -19.91 -13.87 31.10
C LYS A 143 -18.53 -13.28 30.79
N ASN A 144 -17.83 -13.86 29.82
CA ASN A 144 -16.48 -13.45 29.42
C ASN A 144 -16.55 -12.41 28.29
N GLY A 145 -15.47 -11.64 28.12
CA GLY A 145 -15.34 -10.74 26.97
C GLY A 145 -14.95 -11.46 25.67
N LEU A 146 -14.76 -10.67 24.61
CA LEU A 146 -14.12 -11.10 23.38
C LEU A 146 -12.65 -10.69 23.36
N ILE A 147 -11.85 -11.45 22.63
CA ILE A 147 -10.57 -10.98 22.10
C ILE A 147 -10.72 -10.90 20.59
N VAL A 148 -10.45 -9.72 20.03
CA VAL A 148 -10.55 -9.46 18.59
C VAL A 148 -9.23 -8.92 18.07
N LEU A 149 -8.94 -9.17 16.79
CA LEU A 149 -7.95 -8.40 16.04
C LEU A 149 -8.70 -7.34 15.26
N VAL A 150 -8.21 -6.10 15.28
CA VAL A 150 -8.82 -5.00 14.54
C VAL A 150 -7.77 -4.30 13.72
N ARG A 151 -8.12 -3.96 12.49
CA ARG A 151 -7.36 -3.08 11.63
C ARG A 151 -8.23 -1.85 11.33
N GLY A 152 -7.66 -0.66 11.53
CA GLY A 152 -8.36 0.61 11.34
C GLY A 152 -8.98 1.16 12.62
N SER A 153 -9.65 2.30 12.50
CA SER A 153 -10.22 3.02 13.64
C SER A 153 -11.42 2.27 14.24
N TYR A 154 -11.52 2.27 15.57
CA TYR A 154 -12.63 1.65 16.30
C TYR A 154 -13.00 2.44 17.56
N GLN A 155 -14.18 2.14 18.11
CA GLN A 155 -14.67 2.65 19.39
C GLN A 155 -15.22 1.51 20.23
N LEU A 156 -14.89 1.50 21.52
CA LEU A 156 -15.52 0.63 22.52
C LEU A 156 -16.64 1.40 23.21
N GLN A 157 -17.83 0.80 23.28
CA GLN A 157 -19.04 1.40 23.86
C GLN A 157 -19.69 0.45 24.86
#